data_AF-A0A4Y7TQC0-F1
#
_entry.id   AF-A0A4Y7TQC0-F1
#
_cell.length_a   1.000
_cell.length_b   1.000
_cell.length_c   1.000
_cell.angle_alpha   90.00
_cell.angle_beta   90.00
_cell.angle_gamma   90.00
#
_symmetry.space_group_name_H-M   'P 1'
#
loop_
_entity.id
_entity.type
_entity.pdbx_description
1 polymer ?
#
loop_
_entity_poly.entity_id
_entity_poly.type
_entity_poly.pdbx_seq_one_letter_code
_entity_poly.pdbx_strand_id
1 'polypeptide(L)'
;RWPLFQNYADSDDPNVIGPEGFEGLCMDSGIPLEGALPLILAWQVDAKEMAKISKEEWAKGMDTLKTSCAFWSVLLAPQYPIMKDVLEFIAEKGSYKATNKDLWSMMLEFCRTVDPSLKDYEADGAWPTLLDDFATWKK
;
A
#
# COMPACT_ATOMS: atom_id res chain seq x y z
N ARG A 1 -1.20 18.10 -9.73
CA ARG A 1 -0.95 16.66 -9.49
C ARG A 1 -0.51 16.58 -8.03
N TRP A 2 -1.26 15.86 -7.18
CA TRP A 2 -1.15 15.78 -5.69
C TRP A 2 -1.83 16.89 -4.85
N PRO A 3 -3.17 17.04 -4.90
CA PRO A 3 -3.90 17.98 -4.04
C PRO A 3 -3.71 17.72 -2.54
N LEU A 4 -3.56 16.45 -2.14
CA LEU A 4 -3.39 16.07 -0.73
C LEU A 4 -2.06 16.59 -0.14
N PHE A 5 -0.98 16.55 -0.91
CA PHE A 5 0.32 17.08 -0.48
C PHE A 5 0.23 18.57 -0.12
N GLN A 6 -0.52 19.34 -0.91
CA GLN A 6 -0.66 20.79 -0.74
C GLN A 6 -1.37 21.18 0.56
N ASN A 7 -2.20 20.29 1.12
CA ASN A 7 -2.90 20.55 2.38
C ASN A 7 -1.95 20.56 3.59
N TYR A 8 -0.79 19.91 3.46
CA TYR A 8 0.20 19.77 4.52
C TYR A 8 1.54 20.42 4.15
N ALA A 9 1.60 21.08 3.00
CA ALA A 9 2.82 21.73 2.54
C ALA A 9 3.18 22.91 3.45
N ASP A 10 4.47 23.10 3.65
CA ASP A 10 5.02 24.22 4.41
C ASP A 10 4.64 25.54 3.73
N SER A 11 4.30 26.56 4.53
CA SER A 11 3.97 27.88 4.03
C SER A 11 5.17 28.58 3.38
N ASP A 12 6.38 28.25 3.83
CA ASP A 12 7.63 28.83 3.34
C ASP A 12 8.22 28.04 2.15
N ASP A 13 7.98 26.72 2.07
CA ASP A 13 8.33 25.89 0.91
C ASP A 13 7.18 24.95 0.48
N PRO A 14 6.43 25.29 -0.58
CA PRO A 14 5.29 24.50 -1.04
C PRO A 14 5.68 23.16 -1.70
N ASN A 15 6.97 22.83 -1.78
CA ASN A 15 7.46 21.53 -2.26
C ASN A 15 7.87 20.59 -1.13
N VAL A 16 7.65 20.97 0.13
CA VAL A 16 7.98 20.17 1.30
C VAL A 16 6.79 20.14 2.25
N ILE A 17 6.53 18.99 2.86
CA ILE A 17 5.75 18.87 4.10
C ILE A 17 6.76 18.94 5.24
N GLY A 18 6.69 20.02 6.03
CA GLY A 18 7.52 20.19 7.24
C GLY A 18 6.95 19.44 8.45
N PRO A 19 7.58 19.55 9.63
CA PRO A 19 7.17 18.83 10.84
C PRO A 19 5.70 19.05 11.23
N GLU A 20 5.22 20.29 11.20
CA GLU A 20 3.83 20.64 11.52
C GLU A 20 2.86 20.01 10.51
N GLY A 21 3.23 20.02 9.23
CA GLY A 21 2.45 19.38 8.18
C GLY A 21 2.43 17.85 8.31
N PHE A 22 3.56 17.25 8.69
CA PHE A 22 3.67 15.81 8.91
C PHE A 22 2.86 15.35 10.14
N GLU A 23 2.85 16.14 11.20
CA GLU A 23 1.98 15.90 12.37
C GLU A 23 0.50 15.98 11.98
N GLY A 24 0.11 17.00 11.22
CA GLY A 24 -1.24 17.14 10.67
C GLY A 24 -1.64 15.94 9.82
N LEU A 25 -0.75 15.49 8.93
CA LEU A 25 -0.95 14.29 8.11
C LEU A 25 -1.18 13.04 8.95
N CYS A 26 -0.41 12.83 10.02
CA CYS A 26 -0.56 11.68 10.91
C CYS A 26 -1.89 11.74 11.68
N MET A 27 -2.24 12.90 12.22
CA MET A 27 -3.49 13.10 12.96
C MET A 27 -4.71 12.84 12.09
N ASP A 28 -4.76 13.42 10.88
CA ASP A 28 -5.88 13.25 9.95
C ASP A 28 -5.98 11.81 9.42
N SER A 29 -4.86 11.07 9.42
CA SER A 29 -4.79 9.65 9.07
C SER A 29 -5.11 8.71 10.25
N GLY A 30 -5.39 9.25 11.45
CA GLY A 30 -5.65 8.45 12.65
C GLY A 30 -4.40 7.73 13.20
N ILE A 31 -3.21 8.21 12.85
CA ILE A 31 -1.93 7.63 13.25
C ILE A 31 -1.42 8.34 14.50
N PRO A 32 -1.17 7.63 15.61
CA PRO A 32 -0.54 8.23 16.77
C PRO A 32 0.87 8.71 16.41
N LEU A 33 1.21 9.93 16.83
CA LEU A 33 2.56 10.51 16.63
C LEU A 33 3.64 9.75 17.39
N GLU A 34 3.23 8.97 18.39
CA GLU A 34 4.10 8.07 19.13
C GLU A 34 4.06 6.65 18.57
N GLY A 35 5.21 5.99 18.55
CA GLY A 35 5.36 4.60 18.14
C GLY A 35 5.90 4.43 16.72
N ALA A 36 5.74 3.23 16.16
CA ALA A 36 6.40 2.84 14.93
C ALA A 36 5.72 3.37 13.64
N LEU A 37 4.46 3.76 13.71
CA LEU A 37 3.66 4.09 12.52
C LEU A 37 4.13 5.36 11.78
N PRO A 38 4.48 6.48 12.44
CA PRO A 38 5.07 7.63 11.75
C PRO A 38 6.41 7.29 11.10
N LEU A 39 7.21 6.41 11.72
CA LEU A 39 8.48 5.95 11.15
C LEU A 39 8.25 5.08 9.91
N ILE A 40 7.22 4.24 9.91
CA ILE A 40 6.82 3.46 8.74
C ILE A 40 6.37 4.37 7.60
N LEU A 41 5.61 5.44 7.89
CA LEU A 41 5.23 6.44 6.88
C LEU A 41 6.44 7.16 6.30
N ALA A 42 7.36 7.63 7.16
CA ALA A 42 8.58 8.30 6.71
C ALA A 42 9.44 7.35 5.85
N TRP A 43 9.58 6.09 6.27
CA TRP A 43 10.26 5.06 5.51
C TRP A 43 9.58 4.78 4.16
N GLN A 44 8.25 4.75 4.12
CA GLN A 44 7.47 4.43 2.93
C GLN A 44 7.67 5.44 1.79
N VAL A 45 7.88 6.71 2.13
CA VAL A 45 8.20 7.76 1.17
C VAL A 45 9.70 7.95 0.94
N ASP A 46 10.54 7.09 1.53
CA ASP A 46 12.01 7.19 1.45
C ASP A 46 12.50 8.56 1.97
N ALA A 47 11.86 9.06 3.04
CA ALA A 47 12.16 10.36 3.64
C ALA A 47 13.60 10.39 4.15
N LYS A 48 14.35 11.39 3.70
CA LYS A 48 15.75 11.59 4.10
C LYS A 48 15.91 12.35 5.42
N GLU A 49 14.89 13.09 5.81
CA GLU A 49 14.89 13.95 7.00
C GLU A 49 13.69 13.60 7.89
N MET A 50 13.88 13.67 9.21
CA MET A 50 12.82 13.32 10.17
C MET A 50 11.67 14.31 10.09
N ALA A 51 10.44 13.79 10.05
CA ALA A 51 9.20 14.58 9.98
C ALA A 51 9.14 15.56 8.79
N LYS A 52 9.90 15.28 7.73
CA LYS A 52 9.94 16.10 6.51
C LYS A 52 9.79 15.22 5.28
N ILE A 53 8.91 15.60 4.37
CA ILE A 53 8.66 14.86 3.13
C ILE A 53 8.67 15.84 1.96
N SER A 54 9.63 15.69 1.04
CA SER A 54 9.64 16.42 -0.22
C SER A 54 8.54 15.91 -1.17
N LYS A 55 8.13 16.76 -2.10
CA LYS A 55 7.15 16.42 -3.14
C LYS A 55 7.59 15.24 -4.01
N GLU A 56 8.91 15.06 -4.19
CA GLU A 56 9.51 13.97 -4.94
C GLU A 56 9.45 12.64 -4.17
N GLU A 57 9.82 12.67 -2.88
CA GLU A 57 9.66 11.54 -1.95
C GLU A 57 8.18 11.12 -1.85
N TRP A 58 7.28 12.09 -1.71
CA TRP A 58 5.84 11.86 -1.71
C TRP A 58 5.36 11.19 -3.01
N ALA A 59 5.73 11.75 -4.16
CA ALA A 59 5.33 11.21 -5.46
C ALA A 59 5.87 9.79 -5.68
N LYS A 60 7.08 9.50 -5.21
CA LYS A 60 7.72 8.18 -5.31
C LYS A 60 7.09 7.16 -4.35
N GLY A 61 6.85 7.53 -3.09
CA GLY A 61 6.33 6.65 -2.05
C GLY A 61 4.88 6.21 -2.28
N MET A 62 4.08 7.09 -2.86
CA MET A 62 2.66 6.83 -3.15
C MET A 62 2.43 5.98 -4.41
N ASP A 63 3.48 5.56 -5.12
CA ASP A 63 3.40 4.80 -6.37
C ASP A 63 3.75 3.29 -6.21
N THR A 64 3.91 2.77 -4.98
CA THR A 64 4.57 1.46 -4.76
C THR A 64 3.68 0.33 -4.21
N LEU A 65 3.86 -0.87 -4.77
CA LEU A 65 3.24 -2.13 -4.30
C LEU A 65 3.63 -2.50 -2.87
N LYS A 66 4.78 -2.00 -2.38
CA LYS A 66 5.25 -2.26 -1.01
C LYS A 66 4.28 -1.72 0.03
N THR A 67 3.76 -0.51 -0.19
CA THR A 67 2.71 0.10 0.63
C THR A 67 1.49 -0.81 0.67
N SER A 68 1.03 -1.25 -0.51
CA SER A 68 -0.13 -2.12 -0.63
C SER A 68 0.03 -3.42 0.16
N CYS A 69 1.20 -4.07 0.06
CA CYS A 69 1.50 -5.28 0.83
C CYS A 69 1.51 -5.03 2.34
N ALA A 70 2.01 -3.88 2.80
CA ALA A 70 1.99 -3.53 4.23
C ALA A 70 0.55 -3.33 4.74
N PHE A 71 -0.31 -2.66 3.97
CA PHE A 71 -1.72 -2.52 4.33
C PHE A 71 -2.45 -3.87 4.30
N TRP A 72 -2.23 -4.70 3.28
CA TRP A 72 -2.83 -6.02 3.18
C TRP A 72 -2.42 -6.96 4.32
N SER A 73 -1.16 -6.90 4.78
CA SER A 73 -0.68 -7.73 5.89
C SER A 73 -1.36 -7.39 7.22
N VAL A 74 -1.78 -6.13 7.40
CA VAL A 74 -2.49 -5.68 8.61
C VAL A 74 -4.00 -5.85 8.48
N LEU A 75 -4.58 -5.52 7.32
CA LEU A 75 -6.03 -5.46 7.15
C LEU A 75 -6.64 -6.79 6.72
N LEU A 76 -6.02 -7.47 5.76
CA LEU A 76 -6.61 -8.64 5.11
C LEU A 76 -6.04 -9.95 5.65
N ALA A 77 -4.72 -10.06 5.85
CA ALA A 77 -4.07 -11.30 6.29
C ALA A 77 -4.59 -11.87 7.62
N PRO A 78 -5.03 -11.08 8.61
CA PRO A 78 -5.65 -11.63 9.82
C PRO A 78 -7.07 -12.19 9.60
N GLN A 79 -7.78 -11.67 8.59
CA GLN A 79 -9.19 -12.02 8.32
C GLN A 79 -9.33 -13.11 7.25
N TYR A 80 -8.42 -13.14 6.29
CA TYR A 80 -8.49 -14.00 5.11
C TYR A 80 -7.19 -14.82 5.00
N PRO A 81 -7.23 -16.13 5.30
CA PRO A 81 -6.02 -16.98 5.30
C PRO A 81 -5.24 -16.93 3.99
N ILE A 82 -5.94 -16.84 2.86
CA ILE A 82 -5.36 -16.77 1.50
C ILE A 82 -4.39 -15.60 1.32
N MET A 83 -4.54 -14.52 2.10
CA MET A 83 -3.68 -13.34 1.95
C MET A 83 -2.25 -13.55 2.44
N LYS A 84 -2.01 -14.51 3.33
CA LYS A 84 -0.63 -14.87 3.68
C LYS A 84 0.10 -15.44 2.46
N ASP A 85 -0.58 -16.31 1.72
CA ASP A 85 -0.04 -16.92 0.50
C ASP A 85 0.14 -15.87 -0.61
N VAL A 86 -0.80 -14.92 -0.74
CA VAL A 86 -0.66 -13.79 -1.69
C VAL A 86 0.57 -12.94 -1.38
N LEU A 87 0.80 -12.63 -0.10
CA LEU A 87 1.97 -11.84 0.31
C LEU A 87 3.29 -12.60 0.08
N GLU A 88 3.31 -13.91 0.32
CA GLU A 88 4.44 -14.78 0.02
C GLU A 88 4.73 -14.83 -1.49
N PHE A 89 3.71 -15.04 -2.31
CA PHE A 89 3.81 -14.99 -3.77
C PHE A 89 4.40 -13.67 -4.27
N ILE A 90 3.89 -12.53 -3.78
CA ILE A 90 4.39 -11.22 -4.20
C ILE A 90 5.86 -11.05 -3.82
N ALA A 91 6.25 -11.54 -2.63
CA ALA A 91 7.64 -11.49 -2.17
C ALA A 91 8.56 -12.38 -3.03
N GLU A 92 8.11 -13.56 -3.44
CA GLU A 92 8.88 -14.51 -4.27
C GLU A 92 9.02 -14.04 -5.72
N LYS A 93 7.92 -13.60 -6.36
CA LYS A 93 7.94 -13.18 -7.77
C LYS A 93 8.76 -11.91 -8.00
N GLY A 94 8.60 -10.91 -7.13
CA GLY A 94 9.33 -9.64 -7.19
C GLY A 94 9.15 -8.79 -8.47
N SER A 95 8.34 -9.22 -9.44
CA SER A 95 8.13 -8.56 -10.74
C SER A 95 7.14 -7.40 -10.68
N TYR A 96 6.15 -7.46 -9.78
CA TYR A 96 5.18 -6.39 -9.60
C TYR A 96 5.77 -5.26 -8.79
N LYS A 97 5.53 -4.01 -9.21
CA LYS A 97 6.14 -2.81 -8.61
C LYS A 97 5.14 -1.79 -8.10
N ALA A 98 3.92 -1.80 -8.62
CA ALA A 98 2.87 -0.85 -8.26
C ALA A 98 1.52 -1.54 -8.08
N THR A 99 0.60 -0.85 -7.43
CA THR A 99 -0.80 -1.24 -7.29
C THR A 99 -1.66 -0.11 -7.79
N ASN A 100 -2.60 -0.39 -8.69
CA ASN A 100 -3.63 0.58 -9.08
C ASN A 100 -4.90 0.38 -8.24
N LYS A 101 -5.86 1.32 -8.37
CA LYS A 101 -7.14 1.28 -7.64
C LYS A 101 -7.94 -0.01 -7.91
N ASP A 102 -7.85 -0.50 -9.13
CA ASP A 102 -8.56 -1.70 -9.58
C ASP A 102 -8.05 -2.95 -8.86
N LEU A 103 -6.73 -3.20 -8.91
CA LEU A 103 -6.07 -4.29 -8.19
C LEU A 103 -6.33 -4.23 -6.67
N TRP A 104 -6.37 -3.05 -6.07
CA TRP A 104 -6.71 -2.90 -4.66
C TRP A 104 -8.15 -3.36 -4.34
N SER A 105 -9.10 -2.99 -5.19
CA SER A 105 -10.52 -3.34 -5.02
C SER A 105 -10.74 -4.83 -5.27
N MET A 106 -10.14 -5.35 -6.35
CA MET A 106 -10.18 -6.75 -6.74
C MET A 106 -9.51 -7.67 -5.73
N MET A 107 -8.43 -7.25 -5.06
CA MET A 107 -7.80 -8.04 -4.01
C MET A 107 -8.78 -8.36 -2.87
N LEU A 108 -9.55 -7.38 -2.42
CA LEU A 108 -10.55 -7.58 -1.36
C LEU A 108 -11.70 -8.48 -1.83
N GLU A 109 -12.16 -8.29 -3.08
CA GLU A 109 -13.20 -9.13 -3.66
C GLU A 109 -12.73 -10.58 -3.73
N PHE A 110 -11.54 -10.81 -4.27
CA PHE A 110 -10.90 -12.12 -4.34
C PHE A 110 -10.84 -12.82 -2.98
N CYS A 111 -10.44 -12.09 -1.92
CA CYS A 111 -10.43 -12.63 -0.55
C CYS A 111 -11.81 -13.08 -0.05
N ARG A 112 -12.88 -12.44 -0.51
CA ARG A 112 -14.25 -12.68 -0.05
C ARG A 112 -14.96 -13.74 -0.86
N THR A 113 -14.66 -13.84 -2.15
CA THR A 113 -15.45 -14.64 -3.09
C THR A 113 -14.76 -15.92 -3.54
N VAL A 114 -13.43 -15.98 -3.46
CA VAL A 114 -12.66 -17.15 -3.89
C VAL A 114 -12.32 -18.02 -2.68
N ASP A 115 -12.54 -19.34 -2.82
CA ASP A 115 -12.18 -20.29 -1.78
C ASP A 115 -10.67 -20.25 -1.52
N PRO A 116 -10.21 -20.30 -0.26
CA PRO A 116 -8.78 -20.32 0.06
C PRO A 116 -7.97 -21.41 -0.63
N SER A 117 -8.59 -22.52 -1.04
CA SER A 117 -7.98 -23.61 -1.81
C SER A 117 -8.04 -23.42 -3.32
N LEU A 118 -8.58 -22.31 -3.82
CA LEU A 118 -8.75 -21.97 -5.24
C LEU A 118 -9.56 -22.98 -6.07
N LYS A 119 -10.42 -23.78 -5.42
CA LYS A 119 -11.19 -24.84 -6.10
C LYS A 119 -12.27 -24.29 -7.03
N ASP A 120 -12.72 -23.08 -6.77
CA ASP A 120 -13.76 -22.34 -7.48
C ASP A 120 -13.19 -21.18 -8.31
N TYR A 121 -11.86 -21.10 -8.43
CA TYR A 121 -11.20 -20.05 -9.19
C TYR A 121 -11.15 -20.39 -10.70
N GLU A 122 -11.70 -19.49 -11.52
CA GLU A 122 -11.73 -19.55 -12.98
C GLU A 122 -10.73 -18.56 -13.60
N ALA A 123 -9.84 -19.06 -14.45
CA ALA A 123 -8.71 -18.31 -15.01
C ALA A 123 -9.10 -17.40 -16.21
N ASP A 124 -10.31 -17.54 -16.74
CA ASP A 124 -10.90 -16.67 -17.76
C ASP A 124 -11.76 -15.54 -17.15
N GLY A 125 -11.78 -15.44 -15.81
CA GLY A 125 -12.38 -14.32 -15.11
C GLY A 125 -11.70 -12.99 -15.41
N ALA A 126 -12.40 -11.88 -15.12
CA ALA A 126 -11.87 -10.52 -15.31
C ALA A 126 -10.93 -10.06 -14.18
N TRP A 127 -10.15 -10.98 -13.61
CA TRP A 127 -9.23 -10.69 -12.52
C TRP A 127 -7.98 -9.97 -13.03
N PRO A 128 -7.35 -9.11 -12.21
CA PRO A 128 -6.04 -8.57 -12.53
C PRO A 128 -4.98 -9.67 -12.65
N THR A 129 -4.04 -9.50 -13.59
CA THR A 129 -2.96 -10.47 -13.87
C THR A 129 -2.18 -10.93 -12.64
N LEU A 130 -1.99 -10.06 -11.64
CA LEU A 130 -1.35 -10.45 -10.38
C LEU A 130 -2.09 -11.60 -9.67
N LEU A 131 -3.43 -11.56 -9.66
CA LEU A 131 -4.27 -12.58 -9.03
C LEU A 131 -4.30 -13.87 -9.87
N ASP A 132 -4.27 -13.76 -11.19
CA ASP A 132 -4.20 -14.92 -12.08
C ASP A 132 -2.86 -15.66 -11.94
N ASP A 133 -1.77 -14.90 -11.89
CA ASP A 133 -0.44 -15.44 -11.67
C ASP A 133 -0.31 -16.04 -10.26
N PHE A 134 -0.92 -15.42 -9.25
CA PHE A 134 -0.99 -15.98 -7.89
C PHE A 134 -1.76 -17.30 -7.89
N ALA A 135 -2.93 -17.35 -8.54
CA ALA A 135 -3.75 -18.54 -8.57
C ALA A 135 -3.05 -19.70 -9.31
N THR A 136 -2.23 -19.37 -10.30
CA THR A 136 -1.37 -20.33 -11.00
C THR A 136 -0.22 -20.80 -10.12
N TRP A 137 0.42 -19.91 -9.36
CA TRP A 137 1.53 -20.25 -8.46
C TRP A 137 1.11 -21.14 -7.29
N LYS A 138 -0.11 -20.97 -6.77
CA LYS A 138 -0.61 -21.70 -5.60
C LYS A 138 -1.14 -23.11 -5.91
N LYS A 139 -1.51 -23.39 -7.17
CA LYS A 139 -1.98 -24.71 -7.62
C LYS A 139 -0.81 -25.67 -7.82
#